data_AF-A0A2S1U428-F1
#
_entry.id   AF-A0A2S1U428-F1
#
_cell.length_a   1.000
_cell.length_b   1.000
_cell.length_c   1.000
_cell.angle_alpha   90.00
_cell.angle_beta   90.00
_cell.angle_gamma   90.00
#
_symmetry.space_group_name_H-M   'P 1'
#
loop_
_entity.id
_entity.type
_entity.pdbx_description
1 polymer ?
#
loop_
_entity_poly.entity_id
_entity_poly.type
_entity_poly.pdbx_seq_one_letter_code
_entity_poly.pdbx_strand_id
1 'polypeptide(L)'
;TTTKIRIIIRSFDHPFLENRFLELPPYTRKIGLPESRVLYTVLRSPHIDKKSREQFEIEIKKKFLIIKTETHELRKKLFRLKRQRIFGAQYEILFSCKTRLDKGKLQRLLR
;
A
#
# COMPACT_ATOMS: atom_id res chain seq x y z
N THR A 1 -15.35 17.52 -8.13
CA THR A 1 -15.64 16.12 -7.73
C THR A 1 -14.44 15.57 -6.98
N THR A 2 -14.58 15.21 -5.70
CA THR A 2 -13.44 14.78 -4.88
C THR A 2 -13.01 13.37 -5.25
N THR A 3 -11.75 13.23 -5.69
CA THR A 3 -11.15 11.93 -6.02
C THR A 3 -10.30 11.46 -4.85
N LYS A 4 -10.27 10.15 -4.62
CA LYS A 4 -9.47 9.55 -3.55
C LYS A 4 -8.43 8.62 -4.16
N ILE A 5 -7.19 8.80 -3.74
CA ILE A 5 -6.10 7.85 -3.96
C ILE A 5 -5.91 7.12 -2.64
N ARG A 6 -6.09 5.80 -2.66
CA ARG A 6 -5.87 4.92 -1.52
C ARG A 6 -4.62 4.09 -1.81
N ILE A 7 -3.72 4.01 -0.85
CA ILE A 7 -2.49 3.23 -0.98
C ILE A 7 -2.45 2.27 0.20
N ILE A 8 -2.40 0.98 -0.10
CA ILE A 8 -2.14 -0.07 0.88
C ILE A 8 -0.67 -0.44 0.73
N ILE A 9 0.09 -0.42 1.81
CA ILE A 9 1.48 -0.84 1.85
C ILE A 9 1.59 -2.06 2.74
N ARG A 10 2.33 -3.07 2.27
CA ARG A 10 2.73 -4.25 3.03
C ARG A 10 4.25 -4.29 3.07
N SER A 11 4.82 -4.40 4.25
CA SER A 11 6.26 -4.40 4.47
C SER A 11 6.61 -5.26 5.68
N PHE A 12 7.82 -5.80 5.70
CA PHE A 12 8.37 -6.50 6.87
C PHE A 12 8.94 -5.48 7.88
N ASP A 13 9.70 -4.49 7.38
CA ASP A 13 10.38 -3.50 8.23
C ASP A 13 9.82 -2.08 8.13
N HIS A 14 9.83 -1.39 9.27
CA HIS A 14 9.20 -0.08 9.48
C HIS A 14 10.07 1.17 9.16
N PRO A 15 11.41 1.19 9.35
CA PRO A 15 12.15 2.46 9.42
C PRO A 15 12.22 3.19 8.07
N PHE A 16 12.30 2.46 6.96
CA PHE A 16 12.37 3.06 5.62
C PHE A 16 11.06 3.75 5.20
N LEU A 17 9.93 3.28 5.72
CA LEU A 17 8.63 3.83 5.37
C LEU A 17 8.43 5.20 6.02
N GLU A 18 8.80 5.37 7.28
CA GLU A 18 8.55 6.63 8.01
C GLU A 18 9.28 7.82 7.39
N ASN A 19 10.57 7.66 7.07
CA ASN A 19 11.39 8.71 6.46
C ASN A 19 10.94 9.05 5.04
N ARG A 20 10.58 8.04 4.23
CA ARG A 20 10.17 8.24 2.83
C ARG A 20 8.74 8.80 2.73
N PHE A 21 7.90 8.55 3.74
CA PHE A 21 6.57 9.15 3.87
C PHE A 21 6.55 10.59 4.36
N LEU A 22 7.72 11.20 4.65
CA LEU A 22 7.83 12.62 4.98
C LEU A 22 7.50 13.52 3.76
N GLU A 23 7.73 13.01 2.53
CA GLU A 23 7.42 13.72 1.28
C GLU A 23 5.97 13.59 0.80
N LEU A 24 5.13 12.84 1.52
CA LEU A 24 3.72 12.77 1.19
C LEU A 24 3.06 14.12 1.45
N PRO A 25 1.95 14.44 0.74
CA PRO A 25 1.19 15.65 1.04
C PRO A 25 0.81 15.68 2.53
N PRO A 26 0.89 16.86 3.20
CA PRO A 26 0.68 16.96 4.65
C PRO A 26 -0.72 16.49 5.10
N TYR A 27 -1.70 16.60 4.21
CA TYR A 27 -3.09 16.17 4.43
C TYR A 27 -3.35 14.68 4.19
N THR A 28 -2.31 13.84 4.15
CA THR A 28 -2.47 12.39 3.96
C THR A 28 -2.86 11.72 5.27
N ARG A 29 -4.02 11.05 5.29
CA ARG A 29 -4.44 10.26 6.45
C ARG A 29 -3.68 8.93 6.45
N LYS A 30 -2.91 8.67 7.50
CA LYS A 30 -2.19 7.41 7.74
C LYS A 30 -3.00 6.57 8.73
N ILE A 31 -3.24 5.31 8.42
CA ILE A 31 -3.99 4.37 9.26
C ILE A 31 -3.18 3.08 9.32
N GLY A 32 -2.86 2.60 10.52
CA GLY A 32 -2.32 1.26 10.73
C GLY A 32 -3.44 0.24 10.56
N LEU A 33 -3.23 -0.77 9.72
CA LEU A 33 -4.13 -1.91 9.62
C LEU A 33 -3.56 -3.07 10.45
N PRO A 34 -4.40 -4.03 10.87
CA PRO A 34 -3.94 -5.20 11.60
C PRO A 34 -2.80 -5.91 10.88
N GLU A 35 -1.77 -6.24 11.65
CA GLU A 35 -0.58 -6.93 11.17
C GLU A 35 -0.85 -8.44 11.14
N SER A 36 -0.26 -9.12 10.17
CA SER A 36 -0.36 -10.58 10.07
C SER A 36 0.97 -11.20 10.47
N ARG A 37 0.93 -12.11 11.43
CA ARG A 37 2.10 -12.90 11.86
C ARG A 37 1.94 -14.34 11.41
N VAL A 38 3.03 -14.93 10.91
CA VAL A 38 3.12 -16.37 10.61
C VAL A 38 4.27 -16.94 11.42
N LEU A 39 3.98 -17.97 12.23
CA LEU A 39 4.94 -18.61 13.12
C LEU A 39 5.39 -19.94 12.53
N TYR A 40 6.70 -20.16 12.50
CA TYR A 40 7.33 -21.41 12.11
C TYR A 40 8.13 -21.95 13.28
N THR A 41 8.11 -23.27 13.49
CA THR A 41 8.97 -23.92 14.47
C THR A 41 9.79 -24.98 13.76
N VAL A 42 11.12 -24.84 13.86
CA VAL A 42 12.07 -25.71 13.17
C VAL A 42 12.95 -26.40 14.20
N LEU A 43 13.33 -27.65 13.94
CA LEU A 43 14.34 -28.32 14.76
C LEU A 43 15.71 -27.70 14.48
N ARG A 44 16.49 -27.42 15.53
CA ARG A 44 17.84 -26.87 15.35
C ARG A 44 18.80 -27.89 14.73
N SER A 45 18.61 -29.16 15.07
CA SER A 45 19.41 -30.27 14.52
C SER A 45 18.67 -30.93 13.35
N PRO A 46 19.37 -31.36 12.29
CA PRO A 46 18.76 -32.06 11.18
C PRO A 46 18.21 -33.46 11.56
N HIS A 47 18.69 -34.08 12.65
CA HIS A 47 18.30 -35.43 13.05
C HIS A 47 18.22 -35.62 14.58
N ILE A 48 17.28 -36.47 15.04
CA ILE A 48 17.06 -36.94 16.43
C ILE A 48 16.62 -35.88 17.46
N ASP A 49 17.21 -34.68 17.52
CA ASP A 49 17.05 -33.75 18.66
C ASP A 49 15.72 -32.95 18.67
N LYS A 50 14.59 -33.64 18.82
CA LYS A 50 13.23 -33.04 18.79
C LYS A 50 12.93 -32.08 19.96
N LYS A 51 13.73 -32.11 21.03
CA LYS A 51 13.64 -31.17 22.17
C LYS A 51 14.32 -29.83 21.89
N SER A 52 15.25 -29.78 20.93
CA SER A 52 15.93 -28.55 20.51
C SER A 52 15.17 -27.91 19.35
N ARG A 53 14.32 -26.92 19.66
CA ARG A 53 13.45 -26.24 18.69
C ARG A 53 13.73 -24.75 18.68
N GLU A 54 13.55 -24.14 17.52
CA GLU A 54 13.65 -22.70 17.32
C GLU A 54 12.36 -22.17 16.70
N GLN A 55 11.92 -21.01 17.17
CA GLN A 55 10.71 -20.34 16.71
C GLN A 55 11.12 -19.16 15.84
N PHE A 56 10.59 -19.11 14.63
CA PHE A 56 10.75 -18.02 13.70
C PHE A 56 9.40 -17.39 13.44
N GLU A 57 9.40 -16.08 13.18
CA GLU A 57 8.20 -15.37 12.78
C GLU A 57 8.42 -14.55 11.52
N ILE A 58 7.37 -14.45 10.72
CA ILE A 58 7.27 -13.48 9.65
C ILE A 58 6.13 -12.53 10.02
N GLU A 59 6.47 -11.30 10.37
CA GLU A 59 5.53 -10.22 10.65
C GLU A 59 5.38 -9.35 9.40
N ILE A 60 4.14 -9.19 8.92
CA ILE A 60 3.82 -8.29 7.81
C ILE A 60 3.00 -7.13 8.34
N LYS A 61 3.60 -5.95 8.30
CA LYS A 61 2.97 -4.70 8.68
C LYS A 61 2.17 -4.14 7.53
N LYS A 62 0.93 -3.76 7.81
CA LYS A 62 0.01 -3.23 6.80
C LYS A 62 -0.36 -1.79 7.15
N LYS A 63 -0.08 -0.87 6.23
CA LYS A 63 -0.45 0.55 6.36
C LYS A 63 -1.42 0.94 5.27
N PHE A 64 -2.37 1.81 5.63
CA PHE A 64 -3.33 2.38 4.71
C PHE A 64 -3.20 3.90 4.68
N LEU A 65 -2.95 4.44 3.49
CA LEU A 65 -2.84 5.86 3.24
C LEU A 65 -4.01 6.32 2.39
N ILE A 66 -4.61 7.45 2.77
CA ILE A 66 -5.68 8.09 2.01
C ILE A 66 -5.26 9.50 1.65
N ILE A 67 -5.15 9.77 0.34
CA ILE A 67 -4.88 11.08 -0.21
C ILE A 67 -6.15 11.57 -0.89
N LYS A 68 -6.67 12.71 -0.40
CA LYS A 68 -7.75 13.44 -1.08
C LYS A 68 -7.13 14.31 -2.16
N THR A 69 -7.69 14.29 -3.37
CA THR A 69 -7.13 15.00 -4.52
C THR A 69 -8.23 15.42 -5.47
N GLU A 70 -8.01 16.54 -6.16
CA GLU A 70 -8.90 16.97 -7.23
C GLU A 70 -8.67 16.18 -8.52
N THR A 71 -9.66 16.08 -9.38
CA THR A 71 -9.55 15.31 -10.64
C THR A 71 -8.41 15.81 -11.53
N HIS A 72 -8.18 17.11 -11.57
CA HIS A 72 -7.18 17.72 -12.43
C HIS A 72 -5.74 17.46 -11.93
N GLU A 73 -5.53 17.43 -10.61
CA GLU A 73 -4.20 17.18 -10.01
C GLU A 73 -3.83 15.68 -9.92
N LEU A 74 -4.78 14.78 -10.13
CA LEU A 74 -4.62 13.36 -9.89
C LEU A 74 -3.43 12.76 -10.63
N ARG A 75 -3.27 13.11 -11.91
CA ARG A 75 -2.19 12.61 -12.75
C ARG A 75 -0.82 13.04 -12.22
N LYS A 76 -0.70 14.29 -11.75
CA LYS A 76 0.53 14.85 -11.18
C LYS A 76 0.91 14.15 -9.87
N LYS A 77 -0.05 13.96 -8.97
CA LYS A 77 0.19 13.27 -7.68
C LYS A 77 0.53 11.80 -7.88
N LEU A 78 -0.14 11.11 -8.80
CA LEU A 78 0.19 9.74 -9.16
C LEU A 78 1.61 9.61 -9.72
N PHE A 79 1.99 10.51 -10.64
CA PHE A 79 3.35 10.51 -11.19
C PHE A 79 4.40 10.69 -10.10
N ARG A 80 4.17 11.60 -9.15
CA ARG A 80 5.07 11.81 -7.99
C ARG A 80 5.21 10.54 -7.14
N LEU A 81 4.09 9.88 -6.84
CA LEU A 81 4.09 8.63 -6.06
C LEU A 81 4.86 7.50 -6.76
N LYS A 82 4.67 7.31 -8.07
CA LYS A 82 5.38 6.28 -8.83
C LYS A 82 6.89 6.48 -8.87
N ARG A 83 7.37 7.71 -8.75
CA ARG A 83 8.81 8.03 -8.72
C ARG A 83 9.48 7.65 -7.40
N GLN A 84 8.71 7.59 -6.31
CA GLN A 84 9.23 7.14 -5.03
C GLN A 84 9.43 5.62 -5.10
N ARG A 85 10.66 5.18 -5.40
CA ARG A 85 11.04 3.76 -5.30
C ARG A 85 10.89 3.34 -3.84
N ILE A 86 10.11 2.32 -3.54
CA ILE A 86 10.07 1.71 -2.21
C ILE A 86 10.61 0.30 -2.37
N PHE A 87 11.82 0.05 -1.89
CA PHE A 87 12.43 -1.27 -1.90
C PHE A 87 11.90 -2.10 -0.73
N GLY A 88 11.72 -3.40 -0.93
CA GLY A 88 11.30 -4.32 0.14
C GLY A 88 9.86 -4.13 0.63
N ALA A 89 9.03 -3.36 -0.08
CA ALA A 89 7.62 -3.19 0.24
C ALA A 89 6.75 -3.39 -1.00
N GLN A 90 5.63 -4.08 -0.79
CA GLN A 90 4.57 -4.19 -1.79
C GLN A 90 3.56 -3.08 -1.56
N TYR A 91 3.15 -2.40 -2.62
CA TYR A 91 2.09 -1.40 -2.55
C TYR A 91 0.97 -1.70 -3.55
N GLU A 92 -0.26 -1.46 -3.11
CA GLU A 92 -1.47 -1.52 -3.94
C GLU A 92 -2.09 -0.12 -3.97
N ILE A 93 -2.33 0.41 -5.17
CA ILE A 93 -2.95 1.73 -5.34
C ILE A 93 -4.36 1.54 -5.87
N LEU A 94 -5.34 2.08 -5.15
CA LEU A 94 -6.74 2.08 -5.53
C LEU A 94 -7.21 3.52 -5.78
N PHE A 95 -7.77 3.76 -6.96
CA PHE A 95 -8.39 5.04 -7.33
C PHE A 95 -9.90 4.96 -7.20
N SER A 96 -10.49 5.97 -6.57
CA SER A 96 -11.94 6.16 -6.51
C SER A 96 -12.27 7.52 -7.11
N CYS A 97 -12.56 7.54 -8.41
CA CYS A 97 -13.04 8.71 -9.14
C CYS A 97 -14.54 8.60 -9.41
N LYS A 98 -15.25 9.73 -9.31
CA LYS A 98 -16.65 9.85 -9.71
C LYS A 98 -16.71 10.77 -10.91
N THR A 99 -17.07 10.24 -12.07
CA THR A 99 -17.31 11.01 -13.29
C THR A 99 -18.81 11.09 -13.54
N ARG A 100 -19.28 12.21 -14.08
CA ARG A 100 -20.64 12.29 -14.63
C ARG A 100 -20.62 11.59 -16.00
N LEU A 101 -21.61 10.76 -16.26
CA LEU A 101 -21.77 10.09 -17.56
C LEU A 101 -22.54 11.03 -18.49
N ASP A 102 -21.88 11.50 -19.54
CA ASP A 102 -22.48 12.38 -20.53
C ASP A 102 -23.04 11.54 -21.69
N LYS A 103 -24.37 11.39 -21.73
CA LYS A 103 -25.07 10.55 -22.73
C LYS A 103 -24.81 11.02 -24.16
N GLY A 104 -24.61 12.32 -24.37
CA GLY A 104 -24.36 12.88 -25.71
C GLY A 104 -23.00 12.47 -26.28
N LYS A 105 -21.96 12.36 -25.45
CA LYS A 105 -20.66 11.84 -25.86
C LYS A 105 -20.70 10.34 -26.19
N LEU A 106 -21.51 9.56 -25.46
CA LEU A 106 -21.67 8.13 -25.72
C LEU A 106 -22.37 7.87 -27.06
N GLN A 107 -23.44 8.60 -27.37
CA GLN A 107 -24.12 8.46 -28.67
C GLN A 107 -23.22 8.83 -29.85
N ARG A 108 -22.23 9.72 -29.67
CA ARG A 108 -21.22 10.04 -30.68
C ARG A 108 -20.12 9.00 -30.83
N LEU A 109 -19.85 8.18 -29.80
CA LEU A 109 -18.87 7.09 -29.85
C LEU A 109 -19.47 5.79 -30.37
N LEU A 110 -20.79 5.65 -30.32
CA LEU A 110 -21.55 4.47 -30.78
C LEU A 110 -22.09 4.60 -32.21
N ARG A 111 -21.88 5.76 -32.85
CA ARG A 111 -22.09 5.96 -34.29
C ARG A 111 -20.75 5.85 -35.00
#